data_AF-A0A2N2G1G7-F1
#
_entry.id   AF-A0A2N2G1G7-F1
#
_cell.length_a   1.000
_cell.length_b   1.000
_cell.length_c   1.000
_cell.angle_alpha   90.00
_cell.angle_beta   90.00
_cell.angle_gamma   90.00
#
_symmetry.space_group_name_H-M   'P 1'
#
loop_
_entity.id
_entity.type
_entity.pdbx_description
1 polymer ?
#
loop_
_entity_poly.entity_id
_entity_poly.type
_entity_poly.pdbx_seq_one_letter_code
_entity_poly.pdbx_strand_id
1 'polypeptide(L)'
;MNKKLVNFIVKKYLRFDKKNPFISISAILAFIGVSIGVMVLILSMAIMNGTAKEFERKLFTMNYPLTIYPKLSSISLDEELLNKLQKEFPNLKFSPFISSQAIIQSGETMSGGMIFGVDPQKEASINPI
;
A
#
# COMPACT_ATOMS: atom_id res chain seq x y z
N MET A 1 24.58 -1.12 40.66
CA MET A 1 25.49 -1.45 39.55
C MET A 1 25.89 -0.17 38.83
N ASN A 2 27.17 0.21 38.85
CA ASN A 2 27.60 1.55 38.41
C ASN A 2 27.73 1.63 36.88
N LYS A 3 26.70 2.13 36.18
CA LYS A 3 26.61 2.20 34.71
C LYS A 3 27.79 2.93 34.05
N LYS A 4 28.37 3.94 34.74
CA LYS A 4 29.55 4.68 34.24
C LYS A 4 30.78 3.78 34.11
N LEU A 5 30.98 2.86 35.05
CA LEU A 5 32.13 1.96 35.07
C LEU A 5 32.04 0.91 33.95
N VAL A 6 30.85 0.32 33.76
CA VAL A 6 30.59 -0.67 32.72
C VAL A 6 30.82 -0.08 31.33
N ASN A 7 30.26 1.09 31.03
CA ASN A 7 30.41 1.70 29.72
C ASN A 7 31.86 2.08 29.41
N PHE A 8 32.62 2.52 30.43
CA PHE A 8 34.05 2.79 30.30
C PHE A 8 34.85 1.53 29.96
N ILE A 9 34.57 0.41 30.64
CA ILE A 9 35.24 -0.88 30.38
C ILE A 9 34.89 -1.40 28.98
N VAL A 10 33.60 -1.43 28.62
CA VAL A 10 33.14 -1.89 27.31
C VAL A 10 33.81 -1.10 26.18
N LYS A 11 33.79 0.24 26.24
CA LYS A 11 34.38 1.09 25.20
C LYS A 11 35.91 0.97 25.14
N LYS A 12 36.57 0.69 26.27
CA LYS A 12 38.03 0.48 26.34
C LYS A 12 38.44 -0.83 25.67
N TYR A 13 37.68 -1.90 25.85
CA TYR A 13 37.97 -3.22 25.27
C TYR A 13 37.43 -3.39 23.83
N LEU A 14 36.41 -2.63 23.42
CA LEU A 14 35.96 -2.56 22.02
C LEU A 14 36.85 -1.69 21.13
N ARG A 15 37.74 -0.87 21.72
CA ARG A 15 38.65 -0.02 20.96
C ARG A 15 39.78 -0.87 20.39
N PHE A 16 40.20 -0.55 19.16
CA PHE A 16 41.29 -1.25 18.46
C PHE A 16 42.53 -1.40 19.34
N ASP A 17 42.89 -2.64 19.66
CA ASP A 17 44.06 -2.95 20.47
C ASP A 17 45.29 -3.09 19.57
N LYS A 18 46.22 -2.14 19.68
CA LYS A 18 47.48 -2.13 18.92
C LYS A 18 48.42 -3.28 19.30
N LYS A 19 48.25 -3.90 20.47
CA LYS A 19 49.10 -5.03 20.89
C LYS A 19 48.70 -6.35 20.22
N ASN A 20 47.43 -6.50 19.86
CA ASN A 20 46.88 -7.70 19.23
C ASN A 20 46.02 -7.33 17.99
N PRO A 21 46.65 -6.88 16.89
CA PRO A 21 45.93 -6.36 15.72
C PRO A 21 45.06 -7.41 15.03
N PHE A 22 45.50 -8.68 15.00
CA PHE A 22 44.75 -9.79 14.38
C PHE A 22 43.36 -10.00 15.02
N ILE A 23 43.30 -9.95 16.36
CA ILE A 23 42.05 -10.14 17.11
C ILE A 23 41.10 -8.95 16.86
N SER A 24 41.63 -7.72 16.87
CA SER A 24 40.82 -6.53 16.59
C SER A 24 40.25 -6.52 15.17
N ILE A 25 41.02 -6.94 14.16
CA ILE A 25 40.56 -7.01 12.76
C ILE A 25 39.45 -8.07 12.61
N SER A 26 39.64 -9.25 13.19
CA SER A 26 38.63 -10.32 13.15
C SER A 26 37.32 -9.90 13.80
N ALA A 27 37.38 -9.22 14.94
CA ALA A 27 36.19 -8.70 15.62
C ALA A 27 35.42 -7.67 14.78
N ILE A 28 36.13 -6.76 14.10
CA ILE A 28 35.52 -5.79 13.19
C ILE A 28 34.84 -6.49 12.01
N LEU A 29 35.52 -7.47 11.40
CA LEU A 29 34.98 -8.22 10.27
C LEU A 29 33.73 -9.02 10.66
N ALA A 30 33.75 -9.67 11.83
CA ALA A 30 32.59 -10.37 12.36
C ALA A 30 31.41 -9.42 12.63
N PHE A 31 31.67 -8.25 13.23
CA PHE A 31 30.64 -7.24 13.48
C PHE A 31 30.01 -6.72 12.19
N ILE A 32 30.83 -6.44 11.17
CA ILE A 32 30.34 -6.01 9.86
C ILE A 32 29.52 -7.12 9.19
N GLY A 33 29.99 -8.37 9.25
CA GLY A 33 29.28 -9.51 8.68
C GLY A 33 27.88 -9.70 9.29
N VAL A 34 27.79 -9.67 10.62
CA VAL A 34 26.50 -9.74 11.32
C VAL A 34 25.62 -8.53 11.00
N SER A 35 26.18 -7.32 10.99
CA SER A 35 25.43 -6.10 10.68
C SER A 35 24.82 -6.15 9.27
N ILE A 36 25.60 -6.58 8.28
CA ILE A 36 25.12 -6.74 6.89
C ILE A 36 24.04 -7.82 6.83
N GLY A 37 24.24 -8.97 7.48
CA GLY A 37 23.25 -10.04 7.50
C GLY A 37 21.90 -9.59 8.06
N VAL A 38 21.91 -8.90 9.21
CA VAL A 38 20.69 -8.35 9.82
C VAL A 38 20.08 -7.26 8.94
N MET A 39 20.90 -6.38 8.35
CA MET A 39 20.42 -5.32 7.45
C MET A 39 19.67 -5.88 6.25
N VAL A 40 20.21 -6.93 5.61
CA VAL A 40 19.57 -7.56 4.44
C VAL A 40 18.21 -8.17 4.81
N LEU A 41 18.11 -8.82 5.98
CA LEU A 41 16.85 -9.39 6.46
C LEU A 41 15.79 -8.32 6.75
N ILE A 42 16.19 -7.20 7.37
CA ILE A 42 15.28 -6.07 7.61
C ILE A 42 14.82 -5.48 6.27
N LEU A 43 15.74 -5.30 5.32
CA LEU A 43 15.45 -4.71 4.02
C LEU A 43 14.48 -5.59 3.21
N SER A 44 14.68 -6.91 3.18
CA SER A 44 13.80 -7.82 2.46
C SER A 44 12.38 -7.83 3.04
N MET A 45 12.24 -7.83 4.37
CA MET A 45 10.95 -7.70 5.03
C MET A 45 10.28 -6.36 4.73
N ALA A 46 11.03 -5.26 4.74
CA ALA A 46 10.50 -3.93 4.43
C ALA A 46 9.97 -3.85 3.00
N ILE A 47 10.71 -4.42 2.03
CA ILE A 47 10.28 -4.48 0.63
C ILE A 47 9.00 -5.32 0.53
N MET A 48 9.00 -6.54 1.06
CA MET A 48 7.84 -7.44 0.97
C MET A 48 6.59 -6.82 1.59
N ASN A 49 6.70 -6.23 2.78
CA ASN A 49 5.58 -5.58 3.45
C ASN A 49 5.09 -4.33 2.70
N GLY A 50 6.02 -3.51 2.20
CA GLY A 50 5.67 -2.32 1.42
C GLY A 50 4.97 -2.69 0.11
N THR A 51 5.51 -3.68 -0.60
CA THR A 51 4.93 -4.21 -1.84
C THR A 51 3.57 -4.83 -1.58
N ALA A 52 3.41 -5.69 -0.57
CA ALA A 52 2.12 -6.29 -0.24
C ALA A 52 1.04 -5.24 0.02
N LYS A 53 1.37 -4.21 0.82
CA LYS A 53 0.45 -3.10 1.11
C LYS A 53 0.07 -2.30 -0.14
N GLU A 54 1.02 -2.06 -1.03
CA GLU A 54 0.75 -1.33 -2.27
C GLU A 54 -0.09 -2.15 -3.25
N PHE A 55 0.17 -3.45 -3.35
CA PHE A 55 -0.63 -4.37 -4.15
C PHE A 55 -2.06 -4.49 -3.61
N GLU A 56 -2.22 -4.67 -2.30
CA GLU A 56 -3.52 -4.67 -1.63
C GLU A 56 -4.28 -3.38 -1.97
N ARG A 57 -3.67 -2.22 -1.74
CA ARG A 57 -4.27 -0.93 -2.07
C ARG A 57 -4.69 -0.85 -3.53
N LYS A 58 -3.81 -1.17 -4.49
CA LYS A 58 -4.13 -1.10 -5.92
C LYS A 58 -5.24 -2.05 -6.34
N LEU A 59 -5.35 -3.24 -5.74
CA LEU A 59 -6.43 -4.18 -6.03
C LEU A 59 -7.78 -3.70 -5.50
N PHE A 60 -7.81 -3.12 -4.31
CA PHE A 60 -9.06 -2.67 -3.68
C PHE A 60 -9.50 -1.26 -4.08
N THR A 61 -8.59 -0.35 -4.47
CA THR A 61 -8.91 1.05 -4.78
C THR A 61 -9.74 1.24 -6.08
N MET A 62 -9.91 0.21 -6.91
CA MET A 62 -10.71 0.32 -8.15
C MET A 62 -11.59 -0.89 -8.47
N ASN A 63 -11.78 -1.83 -7.54
CA ASN A 63 -12.66 -2.98 -7.77
C ASN A 63 -13.80 -2.98 -6.76
N TYR A 64 -15.00 -2.68 -7.24
CA TYR A 64 -16.20 -3.11 -6.53
C TYR A 64 -16.19 -4.64 -6.48
N PRO A 65 -16.41 -5.27 -5.32
CA PRO A 65 -16.42 -6.73 -5.21
C PRO A 65 -17.53 -7.36 -6.06
N LEU A 66 -18.58 -6.58 -6.37
CA LEU A 66 -19.66 -6.95 -7.26
C LEU A 66 -20.10 -5.73 -8.07
N THR A 67 -20.16 -5.87 -9.39
CA THR A 67 -20.71 -4.85 -10.29
C THR A 67 -21.85 -5.45 -11.10
N ILE A 68 -22.97 -4.74 -11.16
CA ILE A 68 -24.15 -5.17 -11.92
C ILE A 68 -24.18 -4.39 -13.22
N TYR A 69 -24.09 -5.10 -14.35
CA TYR A 69 -24.22 -4.52 -15.69
C TYR A 69 -25.52 -4.99 -16.34
N PRO A 70 -26.19 -4.14 -17.14
CA PRO A 70 -27.35 -4.56 -17.90
C PRO A 70 -26.91 -5.53 -19.01
N LYS A 71 -27.63 -6.63 -19.18
CA LYS A 71 -27.32 -7.66 -20.20
C LYS A 71 -27.51 -7.14 -21.63
N LEU A 72 -28.45 -6.23 -21.83
CA LEU A 72 -28.71 -5.54 -23.10
C LEU A 72 -28.70 -4.04 -22.84
N SER A 73 -28.19 -3.27 -23.81
CA SER A 73 -28.17 -1.80 -23.78
C SER A 73 -29.55 -1.14 -23.76
N SER A 74 -30.62 -1.90 -24.03
CA SER A 74 -32.02 -1.46 -23.97
C SER A 74 -32.66 -1.60 -22.59
N ILE A 75 -31.98 -2.22 -21.62
CA ILE A 75 -32.47 -2.37 -20.24
C ILE A 75 -31.75 -1.34 -19.39
N SER A 76 -32.45 -0.26 -19.01
CA SER A 76 -31.97 0.67 -18.01
C SER A 76 -32.01 0.01 -16.63
N LEU A 77 -30.92 0.14 -15.88
CA LEU A 77 -30.93 -0.15 -14.45
C LEU A 77 -31.60 1.04 -13.75
N ASP A 78 -32.90 0.93 -13.51
CA ASP A 78 -33.70 2.00 -12.93
C ASP A 78 -33.50 2.09 -11.40
N GLU A 79 -33.81 3.26 -10.83
CA GLU A 79 -33.73 3.52 -9.38
C GLU A 79 -34.59 2.55 -8.55
N GLU A 80 -35.66 1.98 -9.12
CA GLU A 80 -36.47 0.96 -8.45
C GLU A 80 -35.67 -0.31 -8.11
N LEU A 81 -34.78 -0.74 -9.02
CA LEU A 81 -33.94 -1.91 -8.80
C LEU A 81 -32.89 -1.64 -7.70
N LEU A 82 -32.34 -0.43 -7.67
CA LEU A 82 -31.46 0.02 -6.60
C LEU A 82 -32.19 0.00 -5.24
N ASN A 83 -33.40 0.55 -5.18
CA ASN A 83 -34.22 0.56 -3.97
C ASN A 83 -34.59 -0.86 -3.50
N LYS A 84 -34.88 -1.77 -4.43
CA LYS A 84 -35.16 -3.17 -4.10
C LYS A 84 -33.94 -3.88 -3.51
N LEU A 85 -32.77 -3.71 -4.14
CA LEU A 85 -31.50 -4.27 -3.66
C LEU A 85 -31.11 -3.74 -2.28
N GLN A 86 -31.27 -2.43 -2.05
CA GLN A 86 -31.02 -1.82 -0.74
C GLN A 86 -31.95 -2.36 0.35
N LYS A 87 -33.21 -2.67 0.02
CA LYS A 87 -34.17 -3.28 0.96
C LYS A 87 -33.86 -4.74 1.26
N GLU A 88 -33.51 -5.54 0.26
CA GLU A 88 -33.18 -6.95 0.46
C GLU A 88 -31.82 -7.14 1.15
N PHE A 89 -30.86 -6.24 0.92
CA PHE A 89 -29.50 -6.33 1.45
C PHE A 89 -29.09 -5.07 2.22
N PRO A 90 -29.65 -4.82 3.42
CA PRO A 90 -29.38 -3.59 4.19
C PRO A 90 -27.92 -3.45 4.65
N ASN A 91 -27.17 -4.56 4.69
CA ASN A 91 -25.76 -4.58 5.09
C ASN A 91 -24.80 -4.23 3.93
N LEU A 92 -25.30 -4.16 2.69
CA LEU A 92 -24.49 -3.83 1.52
C LEU A 92 -24.66 -2.35 1.15
N LYS A 93 -23.57 -1.71 0.78
CA LYS A 93 -23.58 -0.34 0.25
C LYS A 93 -23.60 -0.41 -1.27
N PHE A 94 -24.40 0.44 -1.89
CA PHE A 94 -24.57 0.50 -3.33
C PHE A 94 -24.23 1.91 -3.83
N SER A 95 -23.32 2.01 -4.79
CA SER A 95 -23.02 3.26 -5.51
C SER A 95 -23.39 3.09 -6.98
N PRO A 96 -24.46 3.75 -7.47
CA PRO A 96 -24.78 3.75 -8.88
C PRO A 96 -23.77 4.63 -9.63
N PHE A 97 -23.26 4.12 -10.75
CA PHE A 97 -22.35 4.87 -11.60
C PHE A 97 -22.74 4.73 -13.08
N ILE A 98 -22.35 5.74 -13.86
CA ILE A 98 -22.48 5.75 -15.33
C ILE A 98 -21.08 5.92 -15.90
N SER A 99 -20.65 5.02 -16.79
CA SER A 99 -19.37 5.13 -17.48
C SER A 99 -19.57 5.47 -18.96
N SER A 100 -18.90 6.50 -19.45
CA SER A 100 -18.87 6.85 -20.88
C SER A 100 -17.46 7.11 -21.35
N GLN A 101 -17.14 6.73 -22.59
CA GLN A 101 -15.91 7.16 -23.24
C GLN A 101 -16.08 8.60 -23.72
N ALA A 102 -15.07 9.43 -23.51
CA ALA A 102 -15.08 10.81 -23.96
C ALA A 102 -13.70 11.22 -24.48
N ILE A 103 -13.68 12.19 -25.39
CA ILE A 103 -12.44 12.81 -25.84
C ILE A 103 -12.33 14.15 -25.12
N ILE A 104 -11.25 14.32 -24.37
CA ILE A 104 -10.95 15.55 -23.64
C ILE A 104 -9.95 16.33 -24.48
N GLN A 105 -10.30 17.57 -24.82
CA GLN A 105 -9.43 18.49 -25.52
C GLN A 105 -8.96 19.60 -24.58
N SER A 106 -7.65 19.82 -24.52
CA SER A 106 -7.04 20.97 -23.85
C SER A 106 -6.01 21.60 -24.80
N GLY A 107 -6.31 22.81 -25.28
CA GLY A 107 -5.53 23.48 -26.31
C GLY A 107 -5.42 22.63 -27.59
N GLU A 108 -4.19 22.40 -28.05
CA GLU A 108 -3.89 21.55 -29.22
C GLU A 108 -3.81 20.05 -28.89
N THR A 109 -3.91 19.68 -27.61
CA THR A 109 -3.84 18.27 -27.21
C THR A 109 -5.23 17.67 -27.07
N MET A 110 -5.45 16.53 -27.75
CA MET A 110 -6.65 15.70 -27.60
C MET A 110 -6.25 14.35 -27.00
N SER A 111 -6.96 13.94 -25.95
CA SER A 111 -6.75 12.66 -25.29
C SER A 111 -8.09 11.96 -25.06
N GLY A 112 -8.14 10.66 -25.36
CA GLY A 112 -9.29 9.84 -25.02
C GLY A 112 -9.25 9.45 -23.54
N GLY A 113 -10.39 9.50 -22.87
CA GLY A 113 -10.54 9.11 -21.47
C GLY A 113 -11.87 8.39 -21.22
N MET A 114 -11.95 7.73 -20.07
CA MET A 114 -13.19 7.18 -19.54
C MET A 114 -13.70 8.13 -18.45
N ILE A 115 -14.93 8.58 -18.58
CA ILE A 115 -15.62 9.43 -17.61
C ILE A 115 -16.58 8.56 -16.82
N PHE A 116 -16.53 8.70 -15.49
CA PHE A 116 -17.47 8.08 -14.58
C PHE A 116 -18.32 9.16 -13.91
N GLY A 117 -19.63 9.12 -14.11
CA GLY A 117 -20.61 9.86 -13.32
C GLY A 117 -20.99 9.04 -12.09
N VAL A 118 -20.78 9.58 -10.90
CA VAL A 118 -21.08 8.93 -9.61
C VAL A 118 -21.85 9.89 -8.72
N ASP A 119 -22.61 9.35 -7.77
CA ASP A 119 -23.15 10.14 -6.64
C ASP A 119 -22.06 10.30 -5.57
N PRO A 120 -21.51 11.51 -5.35
CA PRO A 120 -20.36 11.70 -4.47
C PRO A 120 -20.61 11.27 -3.02
N GLN A 121 -21.85 11.41 -2.53
CA GLN A 121 -22.18 11.06 -1.15
C GLN A 121 -22.20 9.54 -0.94
N LYS A 122 -22.74 8.81 -1.93
CA LYS A 122 -22.78 7.34 -1.89
C LYS A 122 -21.41 6.75 -2.18
N GLU A 123 -20.67 7.32 -3.12
CA GLU A 123 -19.33 6.85 -3.50
C GLU A 123 -18.31 7.00 -2.37
N ALA A 124 -18.27 8.16 -1.70
CA ALA A 124 -17.37 8.41 -0.56
C ALA A 124 -17.57 7.43 0.61
N SER A 125 -18.77 6.82 0.71
CA SER A 125 -19.07 5.85 1.75
C SER A 125 -18.51 4.44 1.46
N ILE A 126 -18.10 4.18 0.22
CA ILE A 126 -17.64 2.88 -0.29
C ILE A 126 -16.15 2.94 -0.65
N ASN A 127 -15.71 4.02 -1.30
CA ASN A 127 -14.32 4.21 -1.71
C ASN A 127 -13.75 5.48 -1.05
N PRO A 128 -12.56 5.42 -0.42
CA PRO A 128 -11.82 6.63 -0.06
C PRO A 128 -11.30 7.31 -1.33
N ILE A 129 -12.12 8.21 -1.89
CA ILE A 129 -11.72 9.21 -2.89
C ILE A 129 -10.84 10.28 -2.26
#